data_AF-A3K1Z9-F1
#
_entry.id   AF-A3K1Z9-F1
#
_cell.length_a   1.000
_cell.length_b   1.000
_cell.length_c   1.000
_cell.angle_alpha   90.00
_cell.angle_beta   90.00
_cell.angle_gamma   90.00
#
_symmetry.space_group_name_H-M   'P 1'
#
loop_
_entity.id
_entity.type
_entity.pdbx_description
1 polymer ?
#
loop_
_entity_poly.entity_id
_entity_poly.type
_entity_poly.pdbx_seq_one_letter_code
_entity_poly.pdbx_strand_id
1 'polypeptide(L)'
;MNAFEAGLGVLHADANMAEDVTYTPLATGLAQTVRAIATAPDVEVGFGLAKVHASTVVLEVAVSAVENPRPGDVILWRGETRIVQGEPDQDVERLSWSLDTRPA
;
A
#
# COMPACT_ATOMS: atom_id res chain seq x y z
N MET A 1 -8.21 -21.25 -1.49
CA MET A 1 -7.54 -21.47 -0.19
C MET A 1 -6.32 -22.35 -0.39
N ASN A 2 -5.19 -21.73 -0.69
CA ASN A 2 -3.86 -22.38 -0.72
C ASN A 2 -3.03 -21.93 0.51
N ALA A 3 -1.87 -22.53 0.72
CA ALA A 3 -1.02 -22.24 1.88
C ALA A 3 -0.50 -20.77 1.90
N PHE A 4 -0.29 -20.16 0.73
CA PHE A 4 0.16 -18.78 0.61
C PHE A 4 -0.94 -17.78 0.98
N GLU A 5 -2.18 -18.00 0.51
CA GLU A 5 -3.35 -17.21 0.92
C GLU A 5 -3.55 -17.25 2.43
N ALA A 6 -3.43 -18.43 3.03
CA ALA A 6 -3.53 -18.60 4.47
C ALA A 6 -2.38 -17.85 5.20
N GLY A 7 -1.15 -17.99 4.71
CA GLY A 7 0.02 -17.31 5.28
C GLY A 7 -0.10 -15.78 5.21
N LEU A 8 -0.42 -15.24 4.03
CA LEU A 8 -0.59 -13.79 3.83
C LEU A 8 -1.75 -13.24 4.69
N GLY A 9 -2.83 -14.00 4.82
CA GLY A 9 -3.93 -13.68 5.71
C GLY A 9 -3.50 -13.57 7.18
N VAL A 10 -2.61 -14.45 7.64
CA VAL A 10 -2.03 -14.37 8.99
C VAL A 10 -1.18 -13.11 9.14
N LEU A 11 -0.33 -12.76 8.16
CA LEU A 11 0.51 -11.56 8.23
C LEU A 11 -0.34 -10.28 8.29
N HIS A 12 -1.40 -10.19 7.48
CA HIS A 12 -2.30 -9.04 7.49
C HIS A 12 -3.18 -8.96 8.76
N ALA A 13 -3.43 -10.08 9.41
CA ALA A 13 -4.15 -10.14 10.69
C ALA A 13 -3.25 -9.78 11.89
N ASP A 14 -1.93 -9.88 11.77
CA ASP A 14 -1.00 -9.55 12.86
C ASP A 14 -0.96 -8.02 13.09
N ALA A 15 -1.18 -7.61 14.34
CA ALA A 15 -1.22 -6.21 14.74
C ALA A 15 0.17 -5.52 14.76
N ASN A 16 1.25 -6.28 14.78
CA ASN A 16 2.62 -5.76 14.70
C ASN A 16 3.10 -5.60 13.25
N MET A 17 2.46 -6.28 12.30
CA MET A 17 2.86 -6.25 10.89
C MET A 17 1.97 -5.34 10.05
N ALA A 18 0.65 -5.37 10.30
CA ALA A 18 -0.32 -4.60 9.53
C ALA A 18 -1.04 -3.58 10.40
N GLU A 19 -1.42 -2.48 9.77
CA GLU A 19 -2.20 -1.40 10.38
C GLU A 19 -3.49 -1.19 9.61
N ASP A 20 -4.50 -0.64 10.29
CA ASP A 20 -5.73 -0.23 9.64
C ASP A 20 -5.49 1.07 8.85
N VAL A 21 -5.85 1.05 7.58
CA VAL A 21 -5.84 2.21 6.70
C VAL A 21 -7.21 2.41 6.08
N THR A 22 -7.56 3.67 5.81
CA THR A 22 -8.78 3.95 5.05
C THR A 22 -8.42 4.13 3.58
N TYR A 23 -8.81 3.18 2.76
CA TYR A 23 -8.64 3.24 1.31
C TYR A 23 -9.92 3.78 0.67
N THR A 24 -9.77 4.77 -0.21
CA THR A 24 -10.87 5.41 -0.94
C THR A 24 -10.56 5.32 -2.43
N PRO A 25 -11.24 4.42 -3.17
CA PRO A 25 -11.07 4.33 -4.62
C PRO A 25 -11.57 5.61 -5.29
N LEU A 26 -10.83 6.14 -6.26
CA LEU A 26 -11.23 7.31 -7.03
C LEU A 26 -12.52 7.04 -7.82
N ALA A 27 -12.71 5.82 -8.30
CA ALA A 27 -13.85 5.44 -9.13
C ALA A 27 -15.19 5.46 -8.38
N THR A 28 -15.19 5.10 -7.09
CA THR A 28 -16.42 4.98 -6.30
C THR A 28 -16.55 6.06 -5.24
N GLY A 29 -15.43 6.57 -4.71
CA GLY A 29 -15.40 7.48 -3.57
C GLY A 29 -15.84 6.84 -2.25
N LEU A 30 -16.09 5.53 -2.23
CA LEU A 30 -16.56 4.82 -1.04
C LEU A 30 -15.36 4.36 -0.21
N ALA A 31 -15.12 5.05 0.91
CA ALA A 31 -14.07 4.72 1.84
C ALA A 31 -14.31 3.35 2.49
N GLN A 32 -13.26 2.55 2.56
CA GLN A 32 -13.25 1.24 3.23
C GLN A 32 -12.00 1.09 4.09
N THR A 33 -12.14 0.43 5.24
CA THR A 33 -11.00 0.09 6.09
C THR A 33 -10.36 -1.20 5.59
N VAL A 34 -9.05 -1.17 5.37
CA VAL A 34 -8.26 -2.34 4.95
C VAL A 34 -7.01 -2.45 5.82
N ARG A 35 -6.45 -3.66 5.89
CA ARG A 35 -5.18 -3.93 6.57
C ARG A 35 -4.05 -3.70 5.58
N ALA A 36 -3.08 -2.88 5.93
CA ALA A 36 -1.92 -2.61 5.11
C ALA A 36 -0.63 -2.87 5.89
N ILE A 37 0.34 -3.52 5.24
CA ILE A 37 1.71 -3.64 5.74
C ILE A 37 2.52 -2.49 5.14
N ALA A 38 2.97 -1.57 5.98
CA ALA A 38 3.73 -0.41 5.53
C ALA A 38 5.21 -0.76 5.42
N THR A 39 5.74 -0.65 4.21
CA THR A 39 7.18 -0.70 3.95
C THR A 39 7.63 0.71 3.60
N ALA A 40 8.37 1.35 4.50
CA ALA A 40 9.04 2.61 4.22
C ALA A 40 10.45 2.29 3.69
N PRO A 41 10.71 2.43 2.38
CA PRO A 41 12.07 2.48 1.90
C PRO A 41 12.67 3.81 2.39
N ASP A 42 13.37 3.81 3.53
CA ASP A 42 14.34 4.86 3.85
C ASP A 42 15.50 4.76 2.85
N VAL A 43 15.22 5.05 1.59
CA VAL A 43 16.15 4.91 0.47
C VAL A 43 16.53 6.31 0.01
N GLU A 44 17.73 6.75 0.40
CA GLU A 44 18.40 7.87 -0.23
C GLU A 44 18.81 7.44 -1.65
N VAL A 45 18.06 7.85 -2.68
CA VAL A 45 18.50 7.67 -4.07
C VAL A 45 19.44 8.81 -4.44
N GLY A 46 20.72 8.49 -4.66
CA GLY A 46 21.72 9.46 -5.10
C GLY A 46 21.61 9.76 -6.59
N PHE A 47 21.52 11.03 -6.97
CA PHE A 47 21.62 11.48 -8.36
C PHE A 47 22.75 12.51 -8.51
N GLY A 48 23.95 12.04 -8.88
CA GLY A 48 25.15 12.89 -8.93
C GLY A 48 25.56 13.38 -7.54
N LEU A 49 25.66 14.71 -7.36
CA LEU A 49 25.93 15.34 -6.04
C LEU A 49 24.63 15.67 -5.27
N ALA A 50 23.46 15.43 -5.85
CA ALA A 50 22.18 15.71 -5.21
C ALA A 50 21.67 14.49 -4.44
N LYS A 51 21.23 14.72 -3.19
CA LYS A 51 20.45 13.76 -2.42
C LYS A 51 18.97 14.05 -2.64
N VAL A 52 18.22 13.06 -3.14
CA VAL A 52 16.76 13.14 -3.23
C VAL A 52 16.19 12.36 -2.06
N HIS A 53 15.48 13.06 -1.16
CA HIS A 53 14.69 12.41 -0.11
C HIS A 53 13.27 12.23 -0.65
N ALA A 54 12.91 11.01 -0.99
CA ALA A 54 11.54 10.66 -1.34
C ALA A 54 10.86 10.12 -0.09
N SER A 55 9.87 10.84 0.43
CA SER A 55 8.99 10.36 1.51
C SER A 55 7.93 9.40 0.95
N THR A 56 8.39 8.44 0.15
CA THR A 56 7.58 7.42 -0.48
C THR A 56 7.37 6.28 0.49
N VAL A 57 6.11 5.86 0.65
CA VAL A 57 5.75 4.69 1.46
C VAL A 57 5.07 3.70 0.54
N VAL A 58 5.57 2.46 0.53
CA VAL A 58 4.90 1.37 -0.16
C VAL A 58 3.97 0.71 0.84
N LEU A 59 2.68 0.70 0.53
CA LEU A 59 1.67 0.00 1.32
C LEU A 59 1.32 -1.30 0.61
N GLU A 60 1.58 -2.43 1.25
CA GLU A 60 1.11 -3.72 0.76
C GLU A 60 -0.30 -3.98 1.31
N VAL A 61 -1.24 -4.30 0.43
CA VAL A 61 -2.62 -4.66 0.79
C VAL A 61 -3.05 -5.95 0.11
N ALA A 62 -3.91 -6.73 0.75
CA ALA A 62 -4.45 -7.94 0.16
C ALA A 62 -5.38 -7.65 -1.03
N VAL A 63 -5.26 -8.43 -2.11
CA VAL A 63 -6.16 -8.38 -3.27
C VAL A 63 -7.62 -8.66 -2.87
N SER A 64 -7.83 -9.49 -1.85
CA SER A 64 -9.16 -9.77 -1.30
C SER A 64 -9.81 -8.57 -0.61
N ALA A 65 -9.01 -7.58 -0.18
CA ALA A 65 -9.50 -6.35 0.44
C ALA A 65 -9.68 -5.24 -0.60
N VAL A 66 -8.81 -5.18 -1.61
CA VAL A 66 -8.83 -4.18 -2.68
C VAL A 66 -8.72 -4.87 -4.03
N GLU A 67 -9.84 -4.93 -4.77
CA GLU A 67 -9.91 -5.71 -6.01
C GLU A 67 -9.11 -5.10 -7.17
N ASN A 68 -9.20 -3.77 -7.36
CA ASN A 68 -8.62 -3.10 -8.52
C ASN A 68 -8.11 -1.69 -8.16
N PRO A 69 -7.01 -1.59 -7.41
CA PRO A 69 -6.43 -0.30 -7.06
C PRO A 69 -5.89 0.41 -8.30
N ARG A 70 -5.86 1.74 -8.28
CA ARG A 70 -5.44 2.58 -9.40
C ARG A 70 -4.62 3.78 -8.96
N PRO A 71 -3.78 4.34 -9.85
CA PRO A 71 -3.16 5.62 -9.62
C PRO A 71 -4.22 6.69 -9.32
N GLY A 72 -3.97 7.51 -8.29
CA GLY A 72 -4.89 8.57 -7.85
C GLY A 72 -5.89 8.15 -6.77
N ASP A 73 -5.95 6.87 -6.40
CA ASP A 73 -6.70 6.45 -5.22
C ASP A 73 -6.11 7.07 -3.95
N VAL A 74 -6.97 7.29 -2.95
CA VAL A 74 -6.62 8.00 -1.72
C VAL A 74 -6.51 7.03 -0.56
N ILE A 75 -5.46 7.16 0.23
CA ILE A 75 -5.23 6.37 1.43
C ILE A 75 -5.02 7.32 2.61
N LEU A 76 -5.83 7.16 3.66
CA LEU A 76 -5.59 7.78 4.95
C LEU A 76 -4.85 6.77 5.85
N TRP A 77 -3.60 7.08 6.17
CA TRP A 77 -2.74 6.26 7.01
C TRP A 77 -2.06 7.12 8.07
N ARG A 78 -2.15 6.72 9.35
CA ARG A 78 -1.58 7.46 10.49
C ARG A 78 -1.96 8.95 10.55
N GLY A 79 -3.17 9.29 10.08
CA GLY A 79 -3.67 10.66 10.03
C GLY A 79 -3.14 11.51 8.86
N GLU A 80 -2.33 10.93 7.97
CA GLU A 80 -1.85 11.57 6.75
C GLU A 80 -2.63 11.06 5.54
N THR A 81 -3.11 11.98 4.71
CA THR A 81 -3.69 11.67 3.41
C THR A 81 -2.58 11.45 2.40
N ARG A 82 -2.60 10.30 1.75
CA ARG A 82 -1.64 9.86 0.75
C ARG A 82 -2.37 9.49 -0.54
N ILE A 83 -1.67 9.61 -1.66
CA ILE A 83 -2.19 9.30 -2.99
C ILE A 83 -1.36 8.16 -3.56
N VAL A 84 -2.02 7.14 -4.08
CA VAL A 84 -1.38 6.06 -4.86
C VAL A 84 -0.76 6.68 -6.11
N GLN A 85 0.56 6.54 -6.24
CA GLN A 85 1.33 7.04 -7.36
C GLN A 85 1.82 5.87 -8.22
N GLY A 86 1.78 6.05 -9.53
CA GLY A 86 2.09 4.96 -10.45
C GLY A 86 1.04 3.85 -10.46
N GLU A 87 1.26 2.86 -11.31
CA GLU A 87 0.38 1.69 -11.38
C GLU A 87 0.66 0.74 -10.23
N PRO A 88 -0.36 0.27 -9.50
CA PRO A 88 -0.19 -0.77 -8.49
C PRO A 88 0.43 -2.05 -9.05
N ASP A 89 1.46 -2.54 -8.36
CA ASP A 89 2.12 -3.78 -8.72
C ASP A 89 1.46 -4.96 -8.00
N GLN A 90 0.98 -5.94 -8.76
CA GLN A 90 0.49 -7.19 -8.19
C GLN A 90 1.68 -8.12 -7.89
N ASP A 91 1.69 -8.76 -6.73
CA ASP A 91 2.72 -9.76 -6.44
C ASP A 91 2.63 -10.97 -7.39
N VAL A 92 3.68 -11.79 -7.40
CA VAL A 92 3.80 -12.95 -8.30
C VAL A 92 2.66 -13.96 -8.09
N GLU A 93 2.24 -14.15 -6.85
CA GLU A 93 1.17 -15.07 -6.48
C GLU A 93 -0.24 -14.46 -6.62
N ARG A 94 -0.32 -13.17 -6.96
CA ARG A 94 -1.56 -12.39 -7.13
C ARG A 94 -2.45 -12.33 -5.89
N LEU A 95 -1.83 -12.28 -4.73
CA LEU A 95 -2.45 -12.24 -3.42
C LEU A 95 -2.35 -10.86 -2.76
N SER A 96 -1.36 -10.06 -3.12
CA SER A 96 -1.19 -8.69 -2.63
C SER A 96 -0.95 -7.68 -3.76
N TRP A 97 -1.29 -6.43 -3.44
CA TRP A 97 -0.96 -5.24 -4.20
C TRP A 97 0.11 -4.47 -3.45
N SER A 98 1.15 -4.05 -4.14
CA SER A 98 2.08 -3.02 -3.70
C SER A 98 1.62 -1.67 -4.19
N LEU A 99 1.26 -0.78 -3.26
CA LEU A 99 0.80 0.58 -3.54
C LEU A 99 1.92 1.55 -3.20
N ASP A 100 2.60 2.06 -4.21
CA ASP A 100 3.51 3.18 -4.04
C ASP A 100 2.68 4.43 -3.72
N THR A 101 2.98 5.12 -2.62
CA THR A 101 2.22 6.31 -2.18
C THR A 101 3.09 7.51 -1.88
N ARG A 102 2.57 8.69 -2.21
CA ARG A 102 3.11 10.00 -1.82
C ARG A 102 2.13 10.76 -0.93
N PRO A 103 2.59 11.71 -0.10
CA PRO A 103 1.72 12.68 0.55
C PRO A 103 0.86 13.43 -0.48
N ALA A 104 -0.39 13.74 -0.11
CA ALA A 104 -1.36 14.41 -0.97
C ALA A 104 -0.90 15.82 -1.40
#